data_AF-A0A9E5CVW6-F1
#
_entry.id   AF-A0A9E5CVW6-F1
#
_cell.length_a   1.000
_cell.length_b   1.000
_cell.length_c   1.000
_cell.angle_alpha   90.00
_cell.angle_beta   90.00
_cell.angle_gamma   90.00
#
_symmetry.space_group_name_H-M   'P 1'
#
loop_
_entity.id
_entity.type
_entity.pdbx_description
1 polymer ?
#
loop_
_entity_poly.entity_id
_entity_poly.type
_entity_poly.pdbx_seq_one_letter_code
_entity_poly.pdbx_strand_id
1 'polypeptide(L)'
;MIPTPRRSSGIRLKPPWTRTAAALVAAAGLLLVAAACGSTPEAEATATPGLPPPVPTATPREAGATAVPTTTPTATPTPDPADRVPPTVAAPELSGRPGGFVGDLAPEFTAGATWLNSEPLTIAGLRGKVVLIDFWTYTCINCIRTMPFLREWHAKYEDLGLVIVGVHA
;
A
#
# COMPACT_ATOMS: atom_id res chain seq x y z
N MET A 1 58.13 16.73 22.34
CA MET A 1 58.10 16.24 20.94
C MET A 1 58.17 14.72 20.99
N ILE A 2 57.03 14.05 20.78
CA ILE A 2 56.91 12.60 20.71
C ILE A 2 56.37 12.29 19.30
N PRO A 3 57.05 11.46 18.48
CA PRO A 3 56.56 11.18 17.13
C PRO A 3 55.44 10.13 17.17
N THR A 4 54.35 10.40 16.46
CA THR A 4 53.23 9.48 16.24
C THR A 4 53.59 8.37 15.24
N PRO A 5 53.10 7.13 15.41
CA PRO A 5 53.38 6.04 14.49
C PRO A 5 52.54 6.12 13.20
N ARG A 6 53.21 5.88 12.08
CA ARG A 6 52.67 5.86 10.72
C ARG A 6 51.91 4.55 10.47
N ARG A 7 50.61 4.63 10.15
CA ARG A 7 49.74 3.48 9.85
C ARG A 7 50.03 2.97 8.43
N SER A 8 50.52 1.74 8.30
CA SER A 8 50.75 1.07 7.01
C SER A 8 49.47 0.44 6.47
N SER A 9 49.01 0.90 5.29
CA SER A 9 47.86 0.35 4.57
C SER A 9 48.25 -0.94 3.83
N GLY A 10 48.04 -2.10 4.46
CA GLY A 10 48.22 -3.39 3.80
C GLY A 10 47.03 -3.70 2.87
N ILE A 11 47.24 -3.63 1.56
CA ILE A 11 46.27 -4.11 0.56
C ILE A 11 46.27 -5.63 0.61
N ARG A 12 45.20 -6.23 1.15
CA ARG A 12 44.98 -7.69 1.10
C ARG A 12 44.57 -8.09 -0.31
N LEU A 13 45.52 -8.51 -1.12
CA LEU A 13 45.27 -9.18 -2.39
C LEU A 13 44.72 -10.58 -2.12
N LYS A 14 43.50 -10.86 -2.59
CA LYS A 14 42.87 -12.19 -2.48
C LYS A 14 43.56 -13.19 -3.43
N PRO A 15 43.75 -14.44 -3.01
CA PRO A 15 44.50 -15.44 -3.77
C PRO A 15 43.76 -15.88 -5.06
N PRO A 16 44.49 -16.22 -6.14
CA PRO A 16 43.94 -16.34 -7.50
C PRO A 16 42.90 -17.45 -7.69
N TRP A 17 42.87 -18.46 -6.82
CA TRP A 17 41.89 -19.56 -6.86
C TRP A 17 40.45 -19.13 -6.53
N THR A 18 40.26 -17.98 -5.88
CA THR A 18 38.93 -17.46 -5.55
C THR A 18 38.18 -16.92 -6.77
N ARG A 19 38.90 -16.51 -7.82
CA ARG A 19 38.29 -16.01 -9.07
C ARG A 19 37.80 -17.16 -9.96
N THR A 20 38.51 -18.28 -9.98
CA THR A 20 38.15 -19.47 -10.76
C THR A 20 36.93 -20.20 -10.17
N ALA A 21 36.78 -20.22 -8.85
CA ALA A 21 35.61 -20.81 -8.20
C ALA A 21 34.32 -20.04 -8.51
N ALA A 22 34.36 -18.70 -8.51
CA ALA A 22 33.20 -17.87 -8.83
C ALA A 22 32.74 -18.02 -10.29
N ALA A 23 33.68 -18.19 -11.23
CA ALA A 23 33.37 -18.38 -12.65
C ALA A 23 32.68 -19.74 -12.93
N LEU A 24 33.07 -20.81 -12.22
CA LEU A 24 32.45 -22.13 -12.37
C LEU A 24 31.02 -22.19 -11.84
N VAL A 25 30.72 -21.49 -10.73
CA VAL A 25 29.36 -21.42 -10.16
C VAL A 25 28.41 -20.64 -11.10
N ALA A 26 28.90 -19.54 -11.71
CA ALA A 26 28.10 -18.77 -12.66
C ALA A 26 27.79 -19.56 -13.95
N ALA A 27 28.74 -20.33 -14.47
CA ALA A 27 28.54 -21.15 -15.67
C ALA A 27 27.58 -22.33 -15.43
N ALA A 28 27.64 -22.98 -14.26
CA ALA A 28 26.72 -24.05 -13.89
C ALA A 28 25.28 -23.53 -13.66
N GLY A 29 25.13 -22.34 -13.09
CA GLY A 29 23.81 -21.71 -12.91
C GLY A 29 23.13 -21.32 -14.22
N LEU A 30 23.90 -20.89 -15.22
CA LEU A 30 23.35 -20.50 -16.54
C LEU A 30 22.93 -21.71 -17.39
N LEU A 31 23.60 -22.85 -17.25
CA LEU A 31 23.20 -24.10 -17.92
C LEU A 31 21.93 -24.72 -17.35
N LEU A 32 21.66 -24.54 -16.05
CA LEU A 32 20.42 -25.03 -15.41
C LEU A 32 19.17 -24.25 -15.86
N VAL A 33 19.27 -22.95 -16.17
CA VAL A 33 18.14 -22.14 -16.64
C VAL A 33 17.75 -22.48 -18.09
N ALA A 34 18.71 -22.86 -18.93
CA ALA A 34 18.43 -23.19 -20.34
C ALA A 34 17.71 -24.55 -20.53
N ALA A 35 17.86 -25.49 -19.59
CA ALA A 35 17.23 -26.80 -19.67
C ALA A 35 15.73 -26.82 -19.26
N ALA A 36 15.21 -25.72 -18.71
CA ALA A 36 13.81 -25.62 -18.27
C ALA A 36 12.86 -25.01 -19.33
N CYS A 37 13.36 -24.64 -20.52
CA CYS A 37 12.58 -24.10 -21.63
C CYS A 37 12.66 -25.04 -22.82
N GLY A 38 11.95 -26.16 -22.76
CA GLY A 38 12.00 -27.15 -23.83
C GLY A 38 11.01 -28.30 -23.65
N SER A 39 9.71 -28.01 -23.71
CA SER A 39 8.70 -29.01 -24.06
C SER A 39 7.54 -28.37 -24.83
N THR A 40 7.38 -28.91 -26.03
CA THR A 40 6.34 -28.84 -27.07
C THR A 40 4.92 -28.36 -26.69
N PRO A 41 4.22 -27.64 -27.59
CA PRO A 41 2.78 -27.44 -27.50
C PRO A 41 2.04 -28.69 -28.01
N GLU A 42 1.41 -29.43 -27.10
CA GLU A 42 0.44 -30.47 -27.46
C GLU A 42 -0.96 -29.87 -27.38
N ALA A 43 -1.66 -29.93 -28.51
CA ALA A 43 -3.02 -29.48 -28.67
C ALA A 43 -3.96 -30.39 -27.87
N GLU A 44 -4.48 -29.90 -26.75
CA GLU A 44 -5.59 -30.54 -26.06
C GLU A 44 -6.90 -29.99 -26.61
N ALA A 45 -7.59 -30.84 -27.36
CA ALA A 45 -8.93 -30.60 -27.83
C ALA A 45 -9.94 -30.79 -26.69
N THR A 46 -10.98 -29.95 -26.73
CA THR A 46 -12.34 -30.25 -26.25
C THR A 46 -12.64 -29.99 -24.78
N ALA A 47 -13.03 -28.76 -24.48
CA ALA A 47 -14.15 -28.48 -23.59
C ALA A 47 -14.75 -27.11 -23.94
N THR A 48 -15.84 -27.08 -24.70
CA THR A 48 -16.66 -25.88 -24.88
C THR A 48 -17.26 -25.50 -23.53
N PRO A 49 -16.95 -24.34 -22.93
CA PRO A 49 -17.75 -23.83 -21.83
C PRO A 49 -19.09 -23.43 -22.44
N GLY A 50 -20.17 -24.07 -22.00
CA GLY A 50 -21.52 -23.69 -22.39
C GLY A 50 -21.72 -22.19 -22.19
N LEU A 51 -22.12 -21.50 -23.25
CA LEU A 51 -22.49 -20.09 -23.19
C LEU A 51 -23.55 -19.91 -22.09
N PRO A 52 -23.44 -18.89 -21.22
CA PRO A 52 -24.59 -18.47 -20.41
C PRO A 52 -25.73 -18.03 -21.36
N PRO A 53 -27.00 -18.21 -20.96
CA PRO A 53 -28.12 -17.73 -21.75
C PRO A 53 -27.99 -16.22 -21.99
N PRO A 54 -28.47 -15.70 -23.14
CA PRO A 54 -28.42 -14.27 -23.41
C PRO A 54 -29.16 -13.52 -22.31
N VAL A 55 -28.46 -12.60 -21.66
CA VAL A 55 -29.06 -11.64 -20.72
C VAL A 55 -30.18 -10.91 -21.48
N PRO A 56 -31.40 -10.81 -20.94
CA PRO A 56 -32.44 -10.00 -21.57
C PRO A 56 -31.91 -8.57 -21.67
N THR A 57 -31.71 -8.11 -22.90
CA THR A 57 -31.36 -6.72 -23.17
C THR A 57 -32.55 -5.89 -22.70
N ALA A 58 -32.38 -5.20 -21.58
CA ALA A 58 -33.35 -4.21 -21.15
C ALA A 58 -33.45 -3.17 -22.25
N THR A 59 -34.59 -3.15 -22.94
CA THR A 59 -34.97 -2.06 -23.84
C THR A 59 -34.76 -0.75 -23.08
N PRO A 60 -34.01 0.23 -23.59
CA PRO A 60 -33.95 1.54 -22.97
C PRO A 60 -35.38 2.06 -22.86
N ARG A 61 -35.88 2.17 -21.63
CA ARG A 61 -37.11 2.92 -21.37
C ARG A 61 -36.81 4.33 -21.84
N GLU A 62 -37.55 4.81 -22.84
CA GLU A 62 -37.55 6.22 -23.24
C GLU A 62 -37.79 7.05 -21.98
N ALA A 63 -36.69 7.54 -21.40
CA ALA A 63 -36.74 8.61 -20.44
C ALA A 63 -37.08 9.84 -21.26
N GLY A 64 -38.34 10.26 -21.18
CA GLY A 64 -38.79 11.54 -21.71
C GLY A 64 -37.76 12.60 -21.32
N ALA A 65 -37.28 13.31 -22.33
CA ALA A 65 -36.31 14.37 -22.19
C ALA A 65 -36.92 15.53 -21.40
N THR A 66 -36.91 15.44 -20.08
CA THR A 66 -36.96 16.63 -19.24
C THR A 66 -35.56 17.22 -19.31
N ALA A 67 -35.45 18.32 -20.05
CA ALA A 67 -34.22 19.10 -20.17
C ALA A 67 -33.64 19.35 -18.77
N VAL A 68 -32.49 18.73 -18.48
CA VAL A 68 -31.68 19.07 -17.31
C VAL A 68 -31.15 20.48 -17.58
N PRO A 69 -31.44 21.49 -16.73
CA PRO A 69 -30.85 22.80 -16.92
C PRO A 69 -29.33 22.65 -16.85
N THR A 70 -28.66 23.02 -17.95
CA THR A 70 -27.19 23.09 -18.00
C THR A 70 -26.77 24.28 -17.14
N THR A 71 -26.58 24.04 -15.84
CA THR A 71 -25.85 24.97 -14.99
C THR A 71 -24.36 24.76 -15.27
N THR A 72 -23.71 25.83 -15.71
CA THR A 72 -22.25 25.87 -15.83
C THR A 72 -21.64 25.53 -14.47
N PRO A 73 -20.71 24.56 -14.35
CA PRO A 73 -20.01 24.35 -13.09
C PRO A 73 -19.23 25.62 -12.78
N THR A 74 -19.69 26.35 -11.76
CA THR A 74 -18.95 27.47 -11.18
C THR A 74 -17.67 26.87 -10.63
N ALA A 75 -16.52 27.31 -11.15
CA ALA A 75 -15.23 26.89 -10.66
C ALA A 75 -15.13 27.25 -9.16
N THR A 76 -15.15 26.23 -8.30
CA THR A 76 -14.87 26.42 -6.87
C THR A 76 -13.45 26.98 -6.76
N PRO A 77 -13.25 28.12 -6.09
CA PRO A 77 -11.91 28.65 -5.89
C PRO A 77 -11.07 27.60 -5.13
N THR A 78 -9.83 27.41 -5.58
CA THR A 78 -8.87 26.52 -4.90
C THR A 78 -8.63 27.08 -3.49
N PRO A 79 -8.90 26.33 -2.41
CA PRO A 79 -8.70 26.83 -1.06
C PRO A 79 -7.22 27.13 -0.82
N ASP A 80 -6.98 28.33 -0.27
CA ASP A 80 -5.67 28.86 0.10
C ASP A 80 -4.96 27.88 1.06
N PRO A 81 -3.66 27.60 0.92
CA PRO A 81 -2.90 26.82 1.89
C PRO A 81 -3.09 27.25 3.35
N ALA A 82 -3.40 28.52 3.61
CA ALA A 82 -3.66 29.05 4.95
C ALA A 82 -5.00 28.57 5.57
N ASP A 83 -5.99 28.18 4.77
CA ASP A 83 -7.27 27.64 5.23
C ASP A 83 -7.21 26.14 5.56
N ARG A 84 -6.04 25.51 5.40
CA ARG A 84 -5.81 24.09 5.71
C ARG A 84 -5.44 23.84 7.16
N VAL A 85 -5.52 24.85 8.01
CA VAL A 85 -5.57 24.62 9.46
C VAL A 85 -6.81 23.76 9.68
N PRO A 86 -6.68 22.50 10.12
CA PRO A 86 -7.86 21.69 10.41
C PRO A 86 -8.70 22.50 11.39
N PRO A 87 -10.02 22.68 11.14
CA PRO A 87 -10.87 23.27 12.17
C PRO A 87 -10.57 22.49 13.44
N THR A 88 -10.33 23.18 14.55
CA THR A 88 -10.22 22.51 15.85
C THR A 88 -11.58 21.85 16.08
N VAL A 89 -11.73 20.61 15.61
CA VAL A 89 -12.92 19.81 15.83
C VAL A 89 -12.92 19.57 17.32
N ALA A 90 -13.91 20.14 18.00
CA ALA A 90 -14.08 19.91 19.42
C ALA A 90 -14.09 18.40 19.69
N ALA A 91 -13.45 18.01 20.79
CA ALA A 91 -13.52 16.69 21.40
C ALA A 91 -14.91 16.03 21.22
N PRO A 92 -15.17 14.99 20.39
CA PRO A 92 -16.49 14.37 20.45
C PRO A 92 -16.70 13.80 21.86
N GLU A 93 -17.92 13.89 22.40
CA GLU A 93 -18.25 13.20 23.65
C GLU A 93 -18.10 11.70 23.43
N LEU A 94 -17.08 11.12 24.05
CA LEU A 94 -16.79 9.69 23.95
C LEU A 94 -17.65 8.94 24.96
N SER A 95 -18.28 7.83 24.55
CA SER A 95 -19.09 6.95 25.40
C SER A 95 -18.28 6.29 26.53
N GLY A 96 -16.95 6.37 26.45
CA GLY A 96 -16.00 5.72 27.37
C GLY A 96 -15.90 4.20 27.16
N ARG A 97 -16.70 3.62 26.26
CA ARG A 97 -16.73 2.18 25.98
C ARG A 97 -15.96 1.89 24.69
N PRO A 98 -15.06 0.88 24.66
CA PRO A 98 -14.48 0.41 23.42
C PRO A 98 -15.56 -0.18 22.50
N GLY A 99 -15.56 0.20 21.22
CA GLY A 99 -16.61 -0.22 20.28
C GLY A 99 -16.40 0.22 18.84
N GLY A 100 -17.38 -0.10 18.00
CA GLY A 100 -17.38 0.18 16.56
C GLY A 100 -18.39 1.25 16.13
N PHE A 101 -19.12 1.85 17.07
CA PHE A 101 -20.07 2.92 16.77
C PHE A 101 -19.43 4.30 16.94
N VAL A 102 -20.01 5.30 16.29
CA VAL A 102 -19.56 6.69 16.43
C VAL A 102 -19.69 7.14 17.88
N GLY A 103 -18.62 7.72 18.43
CA GLY A 103 -18.53 8.12 19.84
C GLY A 103 -17.94 7.05 20.75
N ASP A 104 -17.79 5.80 20.29
CA ASP A 104 -17.06 4.79 21.06
C ASP A 104 -15.55 5.05 21.05
N LEU A 105 -14.88 4.52 22.07
CA LEU A 105 -13.42 4.47 22.06
C LEU A 105 -12.97 3.43 21.03
N ALA A 106 -11.97 3.78 20.23
CA ALA A 106 -11.29 2.80 19.40
C ALA A 106 -10.72 1.66 20.27
N PRO A 107 -10.94 0.38 19.91
CA PRO A 107 -10.28 -0.75 20.56
C PRO A 107 -8.76 -0.66 20.42
N GLU A 108 -8.04 -1.22 21.40
CA GLU A 108 -6.57 -1.26 21.36
C GLU A 108 -6.07 -2.25 20.30
N PHE A 109 -4.86 -2.02 19.78
CA PHE A 109 -4.21 -2.95 18.87
C PHE A 109 -3.89 -4.28 19.56
N THR A 110 -3.90 -5.37 18.80
CA THR A 110 -3.64 -6.71 19.33
C THR A 110 -2.23 -6.82 19.90
N ALA A 111 -2.12 -7.29 21.14
CA ALA A 111 -0.84 -7.53 21.79
C ALA A 111 -0.01 -8.56 21.00
N GLY A 112 1.27 -8.28 20.80
CA GLY A 112 2.19 -9.16 20.07
C GLY A 112 2.06 -9.12 18.54
N ALA A 113 1.28 -8.19 17.98
CA ALA A 113 1.28 -7.96 16.54
C ALA A 113 2.68 -7.59 16.03
N THR A 114 3.02 -8.05 14.83
CA THR A 114 4.25 -7.64 14.15
C THR A 114 4.02 -6.29 13.48
N TRP A 115 4.88 -5.32 13.80
CA TRP A 115 4.82 -3.98 13.22
C TRP A 115 5.83 -3.82 12.09
N LEU A 116 5.41 -3.11 11.05
CA LEU A 116 6.24 -2.75 9.92
C LEU A 116 6.31 -1.22 9.84
N ASN A 117 7.43 -0.69 9.38
CA ASN A 117 7.68 0.75 9.20
C ASN A 117 7.62 1.60 10.48
N SER A 118 7.44 1.00 11.66
CA SER A 118 7.40 1.68 12.96
C SER A 118 7.62 0.71 14.12
N GLU A 119 7.93 1.26 15.29
CA GLU A 119 7.76 0.58 16.57
C GLU A 119 6.26 0.38 16.89
N PRO A 120 5.91 -0.55 17.79
CA PRO A 120 4.52 -0.78 18.19
C PRO A 120 3.81 0.49 18.65
N LEU A 121 2.67 0.82 18.02
CA LEU A 121 1.83 1.95 18.40
C LEU A 121 0.75 1.51 19.40
N THR A 122 0.23 2.47 20.16
CA THR A 122 -0.93 2.29 21.04
C THR A 122 -1.97 3.36 20.74
N ILE A 123 -3.26 3.06 20.91
CA ILE A 123 -4.32 4.05 20.73
C ILE A 123 -4.16 5.23 21.69
N ALA A 124 -3.68 4.99 22.91
CA ALA A 124 -3.35 6.05 23.87
C ALA A 124 -2.23 6.97 23.37
N GLY A 125 -1.17 6.42 22.76
CA GLY A 125 -0.05 7.20 22.20
C GLY A 125 -0.43 8.01 20.96
N LEU A 126 -1.53 7.67 20.28
CA LEU A 126 -2.03 8.36 19.10
C LEU A 126 -3.09 9.43 19.41
N ARG A 127 -3.40 9.68 20.68
CA ARG A 127 -4.36 10.73 21.07
C ARG A 127 -3.89 12.11 20.58
N GLY A 128 -4.83 12.92 20.11
CA GLY A 128 -4.57 14.25 19.53
C GLY A 128 -4.19 14.21 18.04
N LYS A 129 -4.08 13.02 17.44
CA LYS A 129 -3.93 12.82 15.99
C LYS A 129 -5.23 12.30 15.39
N VAL A 130 -5.41 12.52 14.10
CA VAL A 130 -6.45 11.85 13.33
C VAL A 130 -5.87 10.52 12.87
N VAL A 131 -6.49 9.41 13.28
CA VAL A 131 -5.99 8.07 12.96
C VAL A 131 -6.96 7.39 12.00
N LEU A 132 -6.46 6.98 10.83
CA LEU A 132 -7.17 6.15 9.87
C LEU A 132 -6.69 4.71 10.01
N ILE A 133 -7.60 3.78 10.29
CA ILE A 133 -7.33 2.35 10.31
C ILE A 133 -7.84 1.75 8.99
N ASP A 134 -6.94 1.16 8.21
CA ASP A 134 -7.24 0.50 6.94
C ASP A 134 -6.99 -1.00 7.04
N PHE A 135 -8.02 -1.82 6.86
CA PHE A 135 -7.90 -3.27 6.85
C PHE A 135 -7.65 -3.76 5.43
N TRP A 136 -6.54 -4.46 5.20
CA TRP A 136 -6.11 -4.83 3.86
C TRP A 136 -5.43 -6.19 3.80
N THR A 137 -5.30 -6.71 2.60
CA THR A 137 -4.54 -7.94 2.29
C THR A 137 -3.81 -7.74 0.98
N TYR A 138 -2.58 -8.26 0.86
CA TYR A 138 -1.72 -8.08 -0.31
C TYR A 138 -2.38 -8.40 -1.66
N THR A 139 -3.20 -9.44 -1.74
CA THR A 139 -3.83 -9.89 -3.00
C THR A 139 -5.21 -9.28 -3.27
N CYS A 140 -5.73 -8.42 -2.39
CA CYS A 140 -7.05 -7.85 -2.54
C CYS A 140 -7.06 -6.72 -3.58
N ILE A 141 -7.74 -6.93 -4.71
CA ILE A 141 -7.80 -5.94 -5.80
C ILE A 141 -8.44 -4.62 -5.35
N ASN A 142 -9.39 -4.66 -4.41
CA ASN A 142 -10.02 -3.45 -3.87
C ASN A 142 -9.04 -2.65 -2.99
N CYS A 143 -8.19 -3.34 -2.22
CA CYS A 143 -7.15 -2.70 -1.42
C CYS A 143 -6.08 -2.07 -2.32
N ILE A 144 -5.63 -2.80 -3.35
CA ILE A 144 -4.64 -2.32 -4.32
C ILE A 144 -5.13 -1.04 -5.02
N ARG A 145 -6.43 -0.96 -5.35
CA ARG A 145 -7.03 0.24 -5.94
C ARG A 145 -7.15 1.42 -4.98
N THR A 146 -7.22 1.16 -3.68
CA THR A 146 -7.35 2.20 -2.64
C THR A 146 -5.98 2.76 -2.23
N MET A 147 -4.94 1.94 -2.28
CA MET A 147 -3.59 2.27 -1.82
C MET A 147 -2.97 3.55 -2.43
N PRO A 148 -3.14 3.87 -3.73
CA PRO A 148 -2.64 5.14 -4.28
C PRO A 148 -3.22 6.37 -3.56
N PHE A 149 -4.51 6.33 -3.20
CA PHE A 149 -5.17 7.43 -2.50
C PHE A 149 -4.69 7.56 -1.05
N LEU A 150 -4.46 6.44 -0.36
CA LEU A 150 -3.88 6.46 0.99
C LEU A 150 -2.49 7.07 1.01
N ARG A 151 -1.67 6.78 -0.02
CA ARG A 151 -0.33 7.38 -0.16
C ARG A 151 -0.41 8.89 -0.40
N GLU A 152 -1.35 9.33 -1.22
CA GLU A 152 -1.58 10.76 -1.47
C GLU A 152 -2.05 11.47 -0.18
N TRP A 153 -2.98 10.87 0.57
CA TRP A 153 -3.47 11.43 1.83
C TRP A 153 -2.39 11.49 2.89
N HIS A 154 -1.56 10.46 3.01
CA HIS A 154 -0.40 10.49 3.91
C HIS A 154 0.50 11.68 3.57
N ALA A 155 0.94 11.78 2.31
CA ALA A 155 1.83 12.86 1.88
C ALA A 155 1.23 14.27 2.07
N LYS A 156 -0.10 14.39 2.01
CA LYS A 156 -0.80 15.67 2.15
C LYS A 156 -1.08 16.07 3.59
N TYR A 157 -1.31 15.12 4.48
CA TYR A 157 -1.86 15.38 5.81
C TYR A 157 -1.02 14.84 6.97
N GLU A 158 0.10 14.15 6.72
CA GLU A 158 0.99 13.66 7.79
C GLU A 158 1.47 14.78 8.70
N ASP A 159 1.91 15.91 8.11
CA ASP A 159 2.35 17.10 8.85
C ASP A 159 1.22 17.81 9.61
N LEU A 160 -0.03 17.55 9.20
CA LEU A 160 -1.25 18.08 9.83
C LEU A 160 -1.81 17.13 10.90
N GLY A 161 -1.11 16.02 11.18
CA GLY A 161 -1.46 15.08 12.26
C GLY A 161 -2.30 13.89 11.82
N LEU A 162 -2.39 13.58 10.52
CA LEU A 162 -2.94 12.31 10.05
C LEU A 162 -1.93 11.17 10.29
N VAL A 163 -2.40 10.07 10.87
CA VAL A 163 -1.68 8.80 10.95
C VAL A 163 -2.51 7.71 10.29
N ILE A 164 -1.91 6.96 9.38
CA ILE A 164 -2.57 5.82 8.72
C ILE A 164 -1.93 4.53 9.26
N VAL A 165 -2.75 3.64 9.82
CA VAL A 165 -2.33 2.32 10.28
C VAL A 165 -3.01 1.26 9.43
N GLY A 166 -2.21 0.53 8.65
CA GLY A 166 -2.69 -0.58 7.83
C GLY A 166 -2.68 -1.89 8.64
N VAL A 167 -3.85 -2.47 8.89
CA VAL A 167 -4.00 -3.78 9.52
C VAL A 167 -4.05 -4.84 8.42
N HIS A 168 -2.96 -5.61 8.29
CA HIS A 168 -2.91 -6.71 7.34
C HIS A 168 -3.60 -7.95 7.92
N ALA A 169 -4.63 -8.46 7.24
CA ALA A 169 -5.41 -9.63 7.65
C ALA A 169 -5.46 -10.70 6.56
#